data_AF-A0A9E0JQZ0-F1
#
_entry.id   AF-A0A9E0JQZ0-F1
#
_cell.length_a   1.000
_cell.length_b   1.000
_cell.length_c   1.000
_cell.angle_alpha   90.00
_cell.angle_beta   90.00
_cell.angle_gamma   90.00
#
_symmetry.space_group_name_H-M   'P 1'
#
loop_
_entity.id
_entity.type
_entity.pdbx_description
1 polymer ?
#
loop_
_entity_poly.entity_id
_entity_poly.type
_entity_poly.pdbx_seq_one_letter_code
_entity_poly.pdbx_strand_id
1 'polypeptide(L)' 'AKQYPQFANGIEVTEDVFETTANVAFEQAENRMHTIKAIMVATLGA' A
#
# COMPACT_ATOMS: atom_id res chain seq x y z
N ALA A 1 -19.46 3.92 6.16
CA ALA A 1 -20.68 3.69 5.35
C ALA A 1 -21.99 4.21 5.99
N LYS A 2 -22.29 4.00 7.28
CA LYS A 2 -23.61 4.39 7.86
C LYS A 2 -23.98 5.88 7.72
N GLN A 3 -23.00 6.78 7.70
CA GLN A 3 -23.23 8.22 7.53
C GLN A 3 -23.25 8.66 6.05
N TYR A 4 -22.55 7.95 5.17
CA TYR A 4 -22.47 8.24 3.73
C TYR A 4 -22.54 6.92 2.96
N PRO A 5 -23.76 6.45 2.64
CA PRO A 5 -23.97 5.16 2.00
C PRO A 5 -23.37 5.09 0.59
N GLN A 6 -23.25 6.22 -0.11
CA GLN A 6 -22.69 6.29 -1.46
C GLN A 6 -21.19 5.94 -1.54
N PHE A 7 -20.47 6.02 -0.42
CA PHE A 7 -19.05 5.63 -0.33
C PHE A 7 -18.87 4.26 0.32
N ALA A 8 -19.90 3.41 0.31
CA ALA A 8 -19.81 2.08 0.88
C ALA A 8 -18.77 1.19 0.18
N ASN A 9 -18.51 1.45 -1.12
CA ASN A 9 -17.58 0.66 -1.94
C ASN A 9 -16.16 1.28 -2.04
N GLY A 10 -15.81 2.18 -1.12
CA GLY A 10 -14.51 2.89 -1.13
C GLY A 10 -14.64 4.40 -1.26
N ILE A 11 -13.56 5.12 -0.92
CA ILE A 11 -13.51 6.59 -0.90
C ILE A 11 -12.46 7.10 -1.89
N GLU A 12 -11.19 6.81 -1.67
CA GLU A 12 -10.05 7.18 -2.53
C GLU A 12 -9.78 6.14 -3.62
N VAL A 13 -10.12 4.89 -3.33
CA VAL A 13 -10.05 3.74 -4.24
C VAL A 13 -11.26 2.86 -3.96
N THR A 14 -11.81 2.22 -4.98
CA THR A 14 -12.92 1.29 -4.82
C THR A 14 -12.43 -0.12 -4.51
N GLU A 15 -13.25 -0.91 -3.81
CA GLU A 15 -12.94 -2.31 -3.52
C GLU A 15 -12.71 -3.12 -4.81
N ASP A 16 -13.50 -2.81 -5.85
CA ASP A 16 -13.40 -3.42 -7.18
C ASP A 16 -12.05 -3.20 -7.87
N VAL A 17 -11.23 -2.26 -7.39
CA VAL A 17 -9.86 -2.04 -7.88
C VAL A 17 -8.87 -2.60 -6.86
N PHE A 18 -9.10 -2.36 -5.57
CA PHE A 18 -8.21 -2.78 -4.49
C PHE A 18 -8.04 -4.30 -4.43
N GLU A 19 -9.08 -5.09 -4.67
CA GLU A 19 -9.01 -6.56 -4.61
C GLU A 19 -8.61 -7.22 -5.94
N THR A 20 -8.26 -6.42 -6.96
CA THR A 20 -7.84 -6.97 -8.26
C THR A 20 -6.34 -7.19 -8.34
N THR A 21 -5.92 -7.95 -9.34
CA THR A 21 -4.50 -8.15 -9.68
C THR A 21 -3.78 -6.87 -10.11
N ALA A 22 -4.51 -5.78 -10.42
CA ALA A 22 -3.91 -4.48 -10.67
C ALA A 22 -3.38 -3.82 -9.38
N ASN A 23 -3.83 -4.25 -8.20
CA ASN A 23 -3.37 -3.70 -6.93
C ASN A 23 -2.03 -4.33 -6.50
N VAL A 24 -0.97 -3.54 -6.58
CA VAL A 24 0.39 -3.92 -6.13
C VAL A 24 0.75 -3.33 -4.76
N ALA A 25 -0.23 -2.77 -4.02
CA ALA A 25 0.02 -2.08 -2.75
C ALA A 25 0.67 -2.99 -1.69
N PHE A 26 0.41 -4.30 -1.70
CA PHE A 26 1.03 -5.23 -0.76
C PHE A 26 2.51 -5.49 -1.07
N GLU A 27 2.87 -5.69 -2.34
CA GLU A 27 4.27 -5.77 -2.76
C GLU A 27 5.00 -4.45 -2.49
N GLN A 28 4.35 -3.31 -2.77
CA GLN A 28 4.87 -1.99 -2.43
C GLN A 28 5.09 -1.82 -0.93
N ALA A 29 4.19 -2.35 -0.10
CA ALA A 29 4.30 -2.31 1.36
C ALA A 29 5.47 -3.17 1.86
N GLU A 30 5.67 -4.37 1.30
CA GLU A 30 6.82 -5.22 1.59
C GLU A 30 8.14 -4.52 1.23
N ASN A 31 8.19 -3.89 0.06
CA ASN A 31 9.35 -3.17 -0.45
C ASN A 31 9.80 -1.99 0.44
N ARG A 32 8.96 -1.53 1.39
CA ARG A 32 9.37 -0.57 2.42
C ARG A 32 10.50 -1.14 3.28
N MET A 33 10.42 -2.39 3.71
CA MET A 33 11.46 -3.01 4.54
C MET A 33 12.78 -3.12 3.79
N HIS A 34 12.72 -3.58 2.54
CA HIS A 34 13.91 -3.75 1.70
C HIS A 34 14.58 -2.40 1.39
N THR A 35 13.80 -1.37 1.07
CA THR A 35 14.34 -0.03 0.77
C THR A 35 14.95 0.61 2.01
N ILE A 36 14.30 0.51 3.17
CA ILE A 36 14.85 1.00 4.44
C ILE A 36 16.14 0.25 4.78
N LYS A 37 16.17 -1.08 4.62
CA LYS A 37 17.39 -1.88 4.82
C LYS A 37 18.52 -1.42 3.90
N ALA A 38 18.24 -1.17 2.62
CA ALA A 38 19.24 -0.68 1.68
C ALA A 38 19.80 0.68 2.12
N ILE A 39 18.94 1.60 2.57
CA ILE A 39 19.35 2.91 3.11
C ILE A 39 20.23 2.71 4.35
N MET A 40 19.83 1.86 5.29
CA MET A 40 20.61 1.57 6.51
C MET A 40 21.98 1.00 6.17
N VAL A 41 22.06 0.03 5.26
CA VAL A 41 23.34 -0.55 4.82
C VAL A 41 24.20 0.53 4.14
N ALA A 42 23.63 1.33 3.23
CA ALA A 42 24.38 2.36 2.52
C ALA A 42 24.90 3.50 3.41
N THR A 43 24.25 3.75 4.55
CA THR A 43 24.59 4.87 5.44
C THR A 43 25.33 4.46 6.70
N LEU A 44 25.08 3.25 7.21
CA LEU A 44 25.58 2.76 8.50
C LEU A 44 26.34 1.43 8.39
N GLY A 45 26.25 0.72 7.27
CA GLY A 45 26.94 -0.54 7.03
C GLY A 45 28.38 -0.29 6.58
N ALA A 46 29.31 -0.31 7.53
CA ALA A 46 30.74 -0.44 7.27
C ALA A 46 31.13 -1.90 6.98
#